data_AF-A0ABD2N8Y1-F1
#
_entry.id   AF-A0ABD2N8Y1-F1
#
_cell.length_a   1.000
_cell.length_b   1.000
_cell.length_c   1.000
_cell.angle_alpha   90.00
_cell.angle_beta   90.00
_cell.angle_gamma   90.00
#
_symmetry.space_group_name_H-M   'P 1'
#
loop_
_entity.id
_entity.type
_entity.pdbx_description
1 polymer ?
#
loop_
_entity_poly.entity_id
_entity_poly.type
_entity_poly.pdbx_seq_one_letter_code
_entity_poly.pdbx_strand_id
1 'polypeptide(L)'
;VFLWHQIYSVPIVFDIFYLKLTVTLCYVSIKYFYFFLAFIIRRKNAGVFMCECGRSYKYIRNLRQHQRFDCGKAPRFACPLCPRKCRTRFTLKMHIEKHNKLNL
;
A
#
# COMPACT_ATOMS: atom_id res chain seq x y z
N VAL A 1 58.42 -38.76 3.96
CA VAL A 1 57.53 -38.69 2.78
C VAL A 1 56.13 -38.40 3.30
N PHE A 2 55.59 -37.19 3.40
CA PHE A 2 55.84 -35.90 2.79
C PHE A 2 55.59 -34.79 3.83
N LEU A 3 56.41 -33.75 3.77
CA LEU A 3 56.33 -32.51 4.54
C LEU A 3 55.04 -31.74 4.12
N TRP A 4 53.96 -31.86 4.88
CA TRP A 4 52.72 -31.08 4.70
C TRP A 4 52.76 -29.76 5.48
N HIS A 5 53.88 -29.04 5.46
CA HIS A 5 54.02 -27.81 6.25
C HIS A 5 54.53 -26.59 5.50
N GLN A 6 54.37 -26.53 4.17
CA GLN A 6 54.55 -25.28 3.45
C GLN A 6 53.66 -25.21 2.21
N ILE A 7 53.08 -24.03 2.00
CA ILE A 7 52.33 -23.58 0.81
C ILE A 7 50.82 -23.86 0.85
N TYR A 8 50.12 -23.24 1.78
CA TYR A 8 48.92 -22.51 1.36
C TYR A 8 49.07 -21.09 1.85
N SER A 9 49.40 -20.22 0.91
CA SER A 9 49.42 -18.77 1.07
C SER A 9 48.03 -18.32 1.52
N VAL A 10 47.88 -18.14 2.83
CA VAL A 10 46.74 -17.54 3.54
C VAL A 10 46.11 -16.32 2.82
N PRO A 11 46.86 -15.47 2.07
CA PRO A 11 46.24 -14.41 1.26
C PRO A 11 45.23 -14.90 0.20
N ILE A 12 45.50 -15.99 -0.53
CA ILE A 12 44.68 -16.37 -1.71
C ILE A 12 43.28 -16.88 -1.29
N VAL A 13 43.21 -17.64 -0.18
CA VAL A 13 41.94 -18.14 0.34
C VAL A 13 41.14 -17.02 1.01
N PHE A 14 41.82 -16.06 1.64
CA PHE A 14 41.21 -14.85 2.19
C PHE A 14 40.66 -13.95 1.08
N ASP A 15 41.38 -13.80 -0.04
CA ASP A 15 40.95 -13.05 -1.21
C ASP A 15 39.73 -13.69 -1.91
N ILE A 16 39.68 -15.03 -2.03
CA ILE A 16 38.51 -15.74 -2.59
C ILE A 16 37.29 -15.63 -1.67
N PHE A 17 37.48 -15.72 -0.35
CA PHE A 17 36.41 -15.54 0.63
C PHE A 17 35.88 -14.09 0.62
N TYR A 18 36.78 -13.11 0.58
CA TYR A 18 36.44 -11.69 0.49
C TYR A 18 35.75 -11.36 -0.84
N LEU A 19 36.17 -11.96 -1.96
CA LEU A 19 35.51 -11.82 -3.26
C LEU A 19 34.10 -12.42 -3.24
N LYS A 20 33.89 -13.58 -2.61
CA LYS A 20 32.54 -14.16 -2.43
C LYS A 20 31.65 -13.30 -1.52
N LEU A 21 32.21 -12.73 -0.45
CA LEU A 21 31.48 -11.87 0.47
C LEU A 21 31.06 -10.55 -0.20
N THR A 22 31.97 -9.91 -0.95
CA THR A 22 31.67 -8.67 -1.68
C THR A 22 30.69 -8.90 -2.83
N VAL A 23 30.80 -10.01 -3.56
CA VAL A 23 29.85 -10.38 -4.62
C VAL A 23 28.47 -10.69 -4.05
N THR A 24 28.36 -11.38 -2.91
CA THR A 24 27.07 -11.66 -2.27
C THR A 24 26.41 -10.40 -1.72
N LEU A 25 27.16 -9.52 -1.06
CA LEU A 25 26.65 -8.22 -0.58
C LEU A 25 26.18 -7.32 -1.74
N CYS A 26 26.93 -7.31 -2.85
CA CYS A 26 26.54 -6.60 -4.06
C CYS A 26 25.26 -7.17 -4.67
N TYR A 27 25.17 -8.50 -4.83
CA TYR A 27 23.98 -9.18 -5.34
C TYR A 27 22.74 -8.91 -4.47
N VAL A 28 22.89 -8.97 -3.15
CA VAL A 28 21.82 -8.67 -2.20
C VAL A 28 21.37 -7.21 -2.35
N SER A 29 22.30 -6.26 -2.43
CA SER A 29 22.01 -4.83 -2.61
C SER A 29 21.29 -4.54 -3.95
N ILE A 30 21.76 -5.15 -5.03
CA ILE A 30 21.14 -5.07 -6.37
C ILE A 30 19.74 -5.67 -6.34
N LYS A 31 19.55 -6.84 -5.71
CA LYS A 31 18.25 -7.48 -5.56
C LYS A 31 17.28 -6.63 -4.75
N TYR A 32 17.73 -6.01 -3.66
CA TYR A 32 16.92 -5.06 -2.88
C TYR A 32 16.57 -3.82 -3.69
N PHE A 33 17.50 -3.27 -4.48
CA PHE A 33 17.24 -2.15 -5.37
C PHE A 33 16.17 -2.47 -6.41
N TYR A 34 16.29 -3.60 -7.13
CA TYR A 34 15.29 -4.03 -8.10
C TYR A 34 13.94 -4.36 -7.44
N PHE A 35 13.94 -4.95 -6.25
CA PHE A 35 12.72 -5.18 -5.48
C PHE A 35 12.04 -3.86 -5.09
N PHE A 36 12.81 -2.88 -4.63
CA PHE A 36 12.33 -1.55 -4.27
C PHE A 36 11.82 -0.78 -5.49
N LEU A 37 12.53 -0.85 -6.61
CA LEU A 37 12.11 -0.28 -7.88
C LEU A 37 10.79 -0.93 -8.35
N ALA A 38 10.68 -2.26 -8.29
CA ALA A 38 9.45 -2.98 -8.60
C ALA A 38 8.29 -2.59 -7.66
N PHE A 39 8.56 -2.39 -6.37
CA PHE A 39 7.59 -1.90 -5.39
C PHE A 39 7.10 -0.47 -5.70
N ILE A 40 8.01 0.45 -6.09
CA ILE A 40 7.67 1.81 -6.50
C ILE A 40 6.84 1.79 -7.79
N ILE A 41 7.25 1.01 -8.79
CA ILE A 41 6.53 0.87 -10.06
C ILE A 41 5.11 0.31 -9.82
N ARG A 42 4.98 -0.68 -8.93
CA ARG A 42 3.67 -1.25 -8.54
C ARG A 42 2.76 -0.23 -7.85
N ARG A 43 3.32 0.75 -7.11
CA ARG A 43 2.54 1.84 -6.50
C ARG A 43 1.95 2.81 -7.53
N LYS A 44 2.60 3.00 -8.69
CA LYS A 44 2.14 3.94 -9.73
C LYS A 44 0.89 3.46 -10.47
N ASN A 45 0.64 2.14 -10.47
CA ASN A 45 -0.53 1.51 -11.09
C ASN A 45 -1.57 1.04 -10.07
N ALA A 46 -1.80 1.81 -8.99
CA ALA A 46 -3.03 1.66 -8.21
C ALA A 46 -4.21 2.18 -9.05
N GLY A 47 -4.62 1.36 -10.02
CA GLY A 47 -5.67 1.67 -10.99
C GLY A 47 -6.93 2.15 -10.26
N VAL A 48 -7.44 3.29 -10.70
CA VAL A 48 -8.65 3.86 -10.12
C VAL A 48 -9.84 3.07 -10.65
N PHE A 49 -10.64 2.53 -9.75
CA PHE A 49 -11.81 1.73 -10.10
C PHE A 49 -13.01 2.66 -10.32
N MET A 50 -13.53 2.72 -11.54
CA MET A 50 -14.65 3.59 -11.90
C MET A 50 -15.99 2.85 -11.85
N CYS A 51 -17.01 3.54 -11.35
CA CYS A 51 -18.41 3.13 -11.41
C CYS A 51 -19.07 3.74 -12.65
N GLU A 52 -20.12 3.10 -13.16
CA GLU A 52 -20.96 3.61 -14.27
C GLU A 52 -21.58 4.99 -14.00
N CYS A 53 -21.66 5.40 -12.72
CA CYS A 53 -22.10 6.74 -12.33
C CYS A 53 -21.02 7.83 -12.45
N GLY A 54 -19.83 7.50 -12.97
CA GLY A 54 -18.69 8.42 -13.13
C GLY A 54 -17.81 8.61 -11.89
N ARG A 55 -18.10 7.93 -10.77
CA ARG A 55 -17.27 8.01 -9.56
C ARG A 55 -16.11 7.04 -9.58
N SER A 56 -14.93 7.50 -9.16
CA SER A 56 -13.70 6.73 -9.15
C SER A 56 -13.20 6.44 -7.72
N TYR A 57 -12.71 5.23 -7.47
CA TYR A 57 -12.26 4.77 -6.16
C TYR A 57 -10.86 4.19 -6.21
N LYS A 58 -10.03 4.48 -5.20
CA LYS A 58 -8.68 3.92 -5.06
C LYS A 58 -8.65 2.40 -4.85
N TYR A 59 -9.71 1.83 -4.27
CA TYR A 59 -9.77 0.42 -3.93
C TYR A 59 -11.07 -0.23 -4.44
N ILE A 60 -10.97 -1.44 -4.99
CA ILE A 60 -12.13 -2.19 -5.50
C ILE A 60 -13.19 -2.45 -4.41
N ARG A 61 -12.78 -2.65 -3.15
CA ARG A 61 -13.71 -2.83 -2.02
C ARG A 61 -14.62 -1.61 -1.83
N ASN A 62 -14.09 -0.41 -2.07
CA ASN A 62 -14.84 0.84 -1.95
C ASN A 62 -15.80 1.00 -3.14
N LEU A 63 -15.36 0.67 -4.36
CA LEU A 63 -16.24 0.65 -5.54
C LEU A 63 -17.42 -0.31 -5.32
N ARG A 64 -17.16 -1.55 -4.87
CA ARG A 64 -18.22 -2.54 -4.59
C ARG A 64 -19.20 -2.06 -3.54
N GLN A 65 -18.70 -1.44 -2.46
CA GLN A 65 -19.57 -0.85 -1.43
C GLN A 65 -20.43 0.27 -2.02
N HIS A 66 -19.83 1.15 -2.82
CA HIS A 66 -20.55 2.22 -3.50
C HIS A 66 -21.65 1.65 -4.41
N GLN A 67 -21.33 0.69 -5.29
CA GLN A 67 -22.31 0.04 -6.16
C GLN A 67 -23.46 -0.59 -5.35
N ARG A 68 -23.14 -1.23 -4.22
CA ARG A 68 -24.12 -1.94 -3.41
C ARG A 68 -25.04 -1.03 -2.62
N PHE A 69 -24.57 0.12 -2.12
CA PHE A 69 -25.33 0.91 -1.14
C PHE A 69 -25.64 2.35 -1.58
N ASP A 70 -24.84 2.92 -2.49
CA ASP A 70 -24.91 4.34 -2.84
C ASP A 70 -25.28 4.59 -4.31
N CYS A 71 -24.78 3.77 -5.24
CA CYS A 71 -24.99 3.97 -6.67
C CYS A 71 -26.45 3.73 -7.03
N GLY A 72 -27.10 4.74 -7.62
CA GLY A 72 -28.52 4.69 -7.95
C GLY A 72 -29.49 4.61 -6.77
N LYS A 73 -29.02 4.77 -5.52
CA LYS A 73 -29.86 4.67 -4.31
C LYS A 73 -30.08 6.03 -3.68
N ALA A 74 -31.34 6.37 -3.42
CA ALA A 74 -31.70 7.59 -2.71
C ALA A 74 -31.24 7.52 -1.24
N PRO A 75 -30.79 8.65 -0.66
CA PRO A 75 -30.39 8.71 0.74
C PRO A 75 -31.58 8.38 1.65
N ARG A 76 -31.42 7.36 2.52
CA ARG A 76 -32.50 6.82 3.37
C ARG A 76 -32.51 7.40 4.78
N PHE A 77 -31.41 7.99 5.23
CA PHE A 77 -31.25 8.44 6.62
C PHE A 77 -31.58 9.93 6.72
N ALA A 78 -32.77 10.27 7.20
CA ALA A 78 -33.18 11.66 7.41
C ALA A 78 -32.58 12.25 8.68
N CYS A 79 -32.22 13.52 8.64
CA CYS A 79 -31.85 14.28 9.83
C CYS A 79 -33.11 14.72 10.60
N PRO A 80 -33.14 14.59 11.94
CA PRO A 80 -34.26 15.08 12.74
C PRO A 80 -34.28 16.61 12.87
N LEU A 81 -33.15 17.29 12.63
CA LEU A 81 -32.99 18.73 12.82
C LEU A 81 -33.16 19.54 11.52
N CYS A 82 -33.15 18.89 10.35
CA CYS A 82 -33.23 19.58 9.06
C CYS A 82 -33.70 18.62 7.95
N PRO A 83 -34.16 19.13 6.79
CA PRO A 83 -34.67 18.28 5.70
C PRO A 83 -33.60 17.44 4.96
N ARG A 84 -32.33 17.51 5.38
CA ARG A 84 -31.22 16.81 4.71
C ARG A 84 -31.30 15.31 4.96
N LYS A 85 -31.11 14.53 3.88
CA LYS A 85 -30.99 13.06 3.93
C LYS A 85 -29.57 12.63 3.60
N CYS A 86 -29.07 11.65 4.34
CA CYS A 86 -27.75 11.05 4.20
C CYS A 86 -27.82 9.61 3.69
N ARG A 87 -26.74 9.14 3.08
CA ARG A 87 -26.66 7.78 2.51
C ARG A 87 -26.26 6.73 3.52
N THR A 88 -25.52 7.10 4.56
CA THR A 88 -25.07 6.17 5.62
C THR A 88 -25.31 6.75 7.02
N ARG A 89 -25.44 5.87 8.02
CA ARG A 89 -25.57 6.26 9.44
C ARG A 89 -24.37 7.07 9.94
N PHE A 90 -23.16 6.71 9.51
CA PHE A 90 -21.94 7.43 9.88
C PHE A 90 -21.98 8.90 9.41
N THR A 91 -22.37 9.12 8.15
CA THR A 91 -22.50 10.49 7.61
C THR A 91 -23.61 11.29 8.28
N LEU A 92 -24.70 10.64 8.69
CA LEU A 92 -25.77 11.28 9.46
C LEU A 92 -25.28 11.71 10.85
N LYS A 93 -24.55 10.84 11.56
CA LYS A 93 -24.00 11.15 12.90
C LYS A 93 -23.11 12.40 12.85
N MET A 94 -22.13 12.42 11.93
CA MET A 94 -21.26 13.58 11.74
C MET A 94 -22.04 14.85 11.35
N HIS A 95 -23.12 14.70 10.60
CA HIS A 95 -23.98 15.83 10.24
C HIS A 95 -24.74 16.39 11.45
N ILE A 96 -25.30 15.53 12.31
CA ILE A 96 -25.98 15.95 13.55
C ILE A 96 -24.99 16.63 14.51
N GLU A 97 -23.76 16.09 14.64
CA GLU A 97 -22.72 16.72 15.46
C GLU A 97 -22.40 18.16 15.02
N LYS A 98 -22.52 18.48 13.72
CA LYS A 98 -22.34 19.86 13.24
C LYS A 98 -23.47 20.79 13.69
N HIS A 99 -24.72 20.31 13.75
CA HIS A 99 -25.81 21.11 14.31
C HIS A 99 -25.53 21.45 15.77
N ASN A 100 -25.03 20.49 16.55
CA ASN A 100 -24.69 20.71 17.96
C ASN A 100 -23.53 21.71 18.14
N LYS A 101 -22.60 21.80 17.18
CA LYS A 101 -21.49 22.76 17.21
C LYS A 101 -21.84 24.17 16.72
N LEU A 102 -22.91 24.30 15.92
CA LEU A 102 -23.40 25.58 15.40
C LEU A 102 -24.50 26.21 16.27
N ASN A 103 -25.00 25.46 17.26
CA ASN A 103 -25.88 25.95 18.33
C ASN A 103 -25.08 26.42 19.57
N LEU A 104 -23.83 26.87 19.36
CA LEU A 104 -22.98 27.56 20.33
C LEU A 104 -22.64 28.94 19.77
#